data_AF-A0A8T6ZK80-F1
#
_entry.id   AF-A0A8T6ZK80-F1
#
_cell.length_a   1.000
_cell.length_b   1.000
_cell.length_c   1.000
_cell.angle_alpha   90.00
_cell.angle_beta   90.00
_cell.angle_gamma   90.00
#
_symmetry.space_group_name_H-M   'P 1'
#
loop_
_entity.id
_entity.type
_entity.pdbx_description
1 polymer ?
#
loop_
_entity_poly.entity_id
_entity_poly.type
_entity_poly.pdbx_seq_one_letter_code
_entity_poly.pdbx_strand_id
1 'polypeptide(L)'
;MTETVTGDVAPQETGKNRSRRSVDPDVKRQRLNPLDGDVDGVSITFDGNSSYAVRFGYNPDLVAQIRAIPGAAFDGNDAWRVPVAQYDALAEVSASMRKEYLLDVAAHDGIVSLAQQAARERQDTAEVQPRLSEFHPRDEALRGEIISVNDRYAAQLTGNGRRDGVAFVTLHRLADLSEAVLKGDKVSITYDEKGRAKVGQLLTVEEKLDASLGKSVDGVKVTQEGGQYRIEFDYNPALADRIARIDGADFKRDEKIWVTDANLKSFVARAVNDMRKEVVADRADRDQMMEVAAELIDSPKTHDAFTADGKGYSGRVLAINDRYVLQHSGKDHVTLHRARSFEELPAAGQNARISYKQGKAQVNEQSHERERNQGVAR
;
A
#
# COMPACT_ATOMS: atom_id res chain seq x y z
N MET A 1 -100.42 -8.69 18.58
CA MET A 1 -99.38 -9.18 17.65
C MET A 1 -98.65 -7.94 17.15
N THR A 2 -97.71 -7.46 17.98
CA THR A 2 -96.24 -7.60 17.84
C THR A 2 -95.67 -6.54 16.91
N GLU A 3 -94.67 -5.74 17.25
CA GLU A 3 -94.08 -5.30 18.51
C GLU A 3 -93.15 -4.15 18.07
N THR A 4 -93.19 -3.01 18.75
CA THR A 4 -92.11 -2.00 18.74
C THR A 4 -90.79 -2.63 19.18
N VAL A 5 -89.65 -2.10 18.72
CA VAL A 5 -88.48 -1.69 19.55
C VAL A 5 -87.29 -1.26 18.64
N THR A 6 -86.97 0.04 18.72
CA THR A 6 -85.67 0.78 18.71
C THR A 6 -84.49 0.34 17.82
N GLY A 7 -83.67 1.24 17.26
CA GLY A 7 -83.44 2.64 17.59
C GLY A 7 -82.45 3.37 16.66
N ASP A 8 -82.37 4.69 16.88
CA ASP A 8 -81.45 5.69 16.33
C ASP A 8 -79.97 5.30 16.39
N VAL A 9 -79.17 5.67 15.38
CA VAL A 9 -77.93 6.47 15.52
C VAL A 9 -77.61 7.19 14.20
N ALA A 10 -77.35 8.51 14.29
CA ALA A 10 -76.91 9.40 13.23
C ALA A 10 -75.53 9.03 12.60
N PRO A 11 -75.22 9.47 11.35
CA PRO A 11 -73.95 9.17 10.72
C PRO A 11 -72.80 9.96 11.35
N GLN A 12 -71.81 9.23 11.87
CA GLN A 12 -70.51 9.78 12.26
C GLN A 12 -69.74 10.29 11.03
N GLU A 13 -69.31 11.55 11.11
CA GLU A 13 -68.34 12.16 10.23
C GLU A 13 -67.05 11.31 10.18
N THR A 14 -66.73 10.81 9.00
CA THR A 14 -65.44 10.17 8.74
C THR A 14 -64.38 11.25 8.54
N GLY A 15 -63.76 11.65 9.66
CA GLY A 15 -62.55 12.47 9.66
C GLY A 15 -61.45 11.81 8.81
N LYS A 16 -61.18 12.38 7.64
CA LYS A 16 -60.02 12.05 6.80
C LYS A 16 -58.75 12.45 7.55
N ASN A 17 -58.20 11.51 8.31
CA ASN A 17 -56.89 11.63 8.91
C ASN A 17 -55.83 11.53 7.80
N ARG A 18 -55.51 12.66 7.15
CA ARG A 18 -54.33 12.77 6.27
C ARG A 18 -53.10 12.65 7.16
N SER A 19 -52.63 11.41 7.34
CA SER A 19 -51.31 11.13 7.89
C SER A 19 -50.29 11.90 7.05
N ARG A 20 -49.76 12.99 7.60
CA ARG A 20 -48.57 13.65 7.08
C ARG A 20 -47.46 12.61 7.22
N ARG A 21 -47.13 11.90 6.14
CA ARG A 21 -45.93 11.06 6.06
C ARG A 21 -44.75 11.95 6.44
N SER A 22 -44.25 11.77 7.65
CA SER A 22 -42.96 12.32 8.07
C SER A 22 -41.93 11.80 7.08
N VAL A 23 -41.36 12.70 6.28
CA VAL A 23 -40.23 12.34 5.42
C VAL A 23 -39.09 11.96 6.36
N ASP A 24 -38.46 10.81 6.08
CA ASP A 24 -37.32 10.32 6.83
C ASP A 24 -36.27 11.46 6.97
N PRO A 25 -35.79 11.76 8.19
CA PRO A 25 -34.81 12.83 8.42
C PRO A 25 -33.57 12.69 7.52
N ASP A 26 -33.16 11.48 7.13
CA ASP A 26 -32.01 11.25 6.26
C ASP A 26 -32.32 11.58 4.79
N VAL A 27 -33.55 11.30 4.33
CA VAL A 27 -34.04 11.75 3.02
C VAL A 27 -34.12 13.28 2.96
N LYS A 28 -34.45 13.92 4.08
CA LYS A 28 -34.44 15.39 4.18
C LYS A 28 -33.02 15.95 4.17
N ARG A 29 -32.05 15.28 4.82
CA ARG A 29 -30.62 15.65 4.80
C ARG A 29 -30.03 15.56 3.39
N GLN A 30 -30.30 14.48 2.65
CA GLN A 30 -29.81 14.35 1.26
C GLN A 30 -30.27 15.50 0.36
N ARG A 31 -31.50 15.98 0.53
CA ARG A 31 -32.02 17.12 -0.24
C ARG A 31 -31.31 18.44 0.07
N LEU A 32 -30.66 18.55 1.23
CA LEU A 32 -29.96 19.74 1.69
C LEU A 32 -28.45 19.66 1.47
N ASN A 33 -27.87 18.45 1.49
CA ASN A 33 -26.46 18.21 1.27
C ASN A 33 -26.24 16.93 0.43
N PRO A 34 -26.46 16.98 -0.89
CA PRO A 34 -26.41 15.80 -1.72
C PRO A 34 -24.98 15.28 -1.88
N LEU A 35 -24.80 13.97 -1.66
CA LEU A 35 -23.57 13.26 -2.04
C LEU A 35 -23.48 12.96 -3.54
N ASP A 36 -24.57 13.25 -4.28
CA ASP A 36 -24.73 12.91 -5.68
C ASP A 36 -23.66 13.57 -6.55
N GLY A 37 -23.17 12.81 -7.52
CA GLY A 37 -22.18 13.29 -8.47
C GLY A 37 -21.20 12.20 -8.85
N ASP A 38 -20.53 12.44 -9.96
CA ASP A 38 -19.37 11.69 -10.40
C ASP A 38 -18.13 12.53 -10.08
N VAL A 39 -17.39 12.10 -9.07
CA VAL A 39 -16.21 12.82 -8.57
C VAL A 39 -15.13 11.79 -8.30
N ASP A 40 -13.97 12.01 -8.89
CA ASP A 40 -12.75 11.21 -8.70
C ASP A 40 -13.02 9.69 -8.80
N GLY A 41 -13.68 9.28 -9.88
CA GLY A 41 -13.93 7.87 -10.21
C GLY A 41 -14.99 7.16 -9.36
N VAL A 42 -15.63 7.88 -8.42
CA VAL A 42 -16.72 7.38 -7.58
C VAL A 42 -18.00 8.15 -7.90
N SER A 43 -18.92 7.47 -8.58
CA SER A 43 -20.24 8.01 -8.90
C SER A 43 -21.27 7.60 -7.85
N ILE A 44 -21.94 8.58 -7.25
CA ILE A 44 -23.02 8.36 -6.28
C ILE A 44 -24.31 8.94 -6.86
N THR A 45 -25.39 8.17 -6.80
CA THR A 45 -26.72 8.61 -7.23
C THR A 45 -27.78 8.14 -6.25
N PHE A 46 -28.51 9.05 -5.65
CA PHE A 46 -29.69 8.74 -4.86
C PHE A 46 -30.86 8.27 -5.75
N ASP A 47 -31.49 7.15 -5.40
CA ASP A 47 -32.63 6.58 -6.14
C ASP A 47 -33.94 7.37 -5.96
N GLY A 48 -33.94 8.41 -5.12
CA GLY A 48 -35.10 9.25 -4.83
C GLY A 48 -35.98 8.74 -3.69
N ASN A 49 -35.67 7.60 -3.09
CA ASN A 49 -36.51 6.96 -2.08
C ASN A 49 -35.72 6.41 -0.88
N SER A 50 -34.89 5.39 -1.08
CA SER A 50 -34.40 4.54 0.02
C SER A 50 -32.94 4.11 -0.09
N SER A 51 -32.27 4.34 -1.22
CA SER A 51 -30.88 3.91 -1.40
C SER A 51 -30.04 4.83 -2.29
N TYR A 52 -28.74 4.76 -2.09
CA TYR A 52 -27.73 5.28 -3.00
C TYR A 52 -27.24 4.15 -3.90
N ALA A 53 -27.11 4.43 -5.19
CA ALA A 53 -26.32 3.63 -6.11
C ALA A 53 -24.91 4.24 -6.18
N VAL A 54 -23.90 3.44 -5.86
CA VAL A 54 -22.49 3.83 -5.91
C VAL A 54 -21.80 3.00 -6.99
N ARG A 55 -21.11 3.66 -7.92
CA ARG A 55 -20.40 3.02 -9.04
C ARG A 55 -18.95 3.47 -9.08
N PHE A 56 -18.05 2.54 -9.39
CA PHE A 56 -16.62 2.76 -9.55
C PHE A 56 -16.02 1.56 -10.29
N GLY A 57 -14.91 1.77 -11.01
CA GLY A 57 -14.18 0.67 -11.66
C GLY A 57 -13.68 -0.36 -10.64
N TYR A 58 -13.60 -1.64 -11.01
CA TYR A 58 -13.21 -2.68 -10.07
C TYR A 58 -11.85 -2.41 -9.43
N ASN A 59 -11.85 -2.20 -8.13
CA ASN A 59 -10.68 -2.03 -7.29
C ASN A 59 -10.95 -2.77 -5.95
N PRO A 60 -10.16 -3.78 -5.59
CA PRO A 60 -10.35 -4.56 -4.35
C PRO A 60 -10.44 -3.70 -3.08
N ASP A 61 -9.65 -2.63 -3.00
CA ASP A 61 -9.61 -1.74 -1.83
C ASP A 61 -10.89 -0.90 -1.75
N LEU A 62 -11.38 -0.38 -2.88
CA LEU A 62 -12.67 0.31 -2.93
C LEU A 62 -13.84 -0.63 -2.61
N VAL A 63 -13.77 -1.88 -3.09
CA VAL A 63 -14.75 -2.93 -2.75
C VAL A 63 -14.73 -3.23 -1.25
N ALA A 64 -13.56 -3.32 -0.63
CA ALA A 64 -13.45 -3.53 0.81
C ALA A 64 -14.05 -2.37 1.61
N GLN A 65 -13.76 -1.12 1.21
CA GLN A 65 -14.30 0.08 1.85
C GLN A 65 -15.83 0.14 1.80
N ILE A 66 -16.44 -0.07 0.62
CA ILE A 66 -17.91 0.01 0.52
C ILE A 66 -18.63 -1.14 1.22
N ARG A 67 -18.02 -2.34 1.26
CA ARG A 67 -18.55 -3.50 2.00
C ARG A 67 -18.59 -3.28 3.51
N ALA A 68 -17.77 -2.37 4.03
CA ALA A 68 -17.78 -2.04 5.46
C ALA A 68 -19.04 -1.26 5.88
N ILE A 69 -19.77 -0.66 4.93
CA ILE A 69 -21.01 0.06 5.23
C ILE A 69 -22.13 -0.95 5.53
N PRO A 70 -22.80 -0.87 6.70
CA PRO A 70 -23.88 -1.78 7.04
C PRO A 70 -25.02 -1.77 6.02
N GLY A 71 -25.38 -2.95 5.49
CA GLY A 71 -26.45 -3.10 4.50
C GLY A 71 -26.06 -2.71 3.08
N ALA A 72 -24.79 -2.36 2.82
CA ALA A 72 -24.29 -2.20 1.46
C ALA A 72 -24.27 -3.55 0.73
N ALA A 73 -24.80 -3.58 -0.49
CA ALA A 73 -24.86 -4.79 -1.30
C ALA A 73 -24.63 -4.49 -2.78
N PHE A 74 -23.87 -5.34 -3.46
CA PHE A 74 -23.71 -5.25 -4.91
C PHE A 74 -24.97 -5.72 -5.61
N ASP A 75 -25.50 -4.91 -6.54
CA ASP A 75 -26.78 -5.20 -7.22
C ASP A 75 -26.64 -6.05 -8.49
N GLY A 76 -25.41 -6.42 -8.86
CA GLY A 76 -25.12 -7.21 -10.06
C GLY A 76 -25.15 -6.43 -11.37
N ASN A 77 -25.58 -5.16 -11.35
CA ASN A 77 -25.61 -4.24 -12.49
C ASN A 77 -24.58 -3.13 -12.32
N ASP A 78 -23.37 -3.51 -11.88
CA ASP A 78 -22.22 -2.62 -11.71
C ASP A 78 -22.46 -1.47 -10.72
N ALA A 79 -23.32 -1.68 -9.71
CA ALA A 79 -23.53 -0.72 -8.65
C ALA A 79 -23.63 -1.38 -7.28
N TRP A 80 -23.14 -0.66 -6.28
CA TRP A 80 -23.38 -0.95 -4.88
C TRP A 80 -24.59 -0.15 -4.39
N ARG A 81 -25.54 -0.83 -3.76
CA ARG A 81 -26.70 -0.24 -3.11
C ARG A 81 -26.41 -0.01 -1.65
N VAL A 82 -26.50 1.23 -1.21
CA VAL A 82 -26.28 1.64 0.18
C VAL A 82 -27.58 2.23 0.74
N PRO A 83 -28.09 1.76 1.88
CA PRO A 83 -29.32 2.30 2.46
C PRO A 83 -29.20 3.80 2.76
N VAL A 84 -30.29 4.56 2.58
CA VAL A 84 -30.31 6.01 2.84
C VAL A 84 -29.96 6.36 4.29
N ALA A 85 -30.30 5.48 5.24
CA ALA A 85 -29.98 5.60 6.66
C ALA A 85 -28.48 5.53 6.97
N GLN A 86 -27.64 5.13 6.00
CA GLN A 86 -26.18 5.08 6.13
C GLN A 86 -25.51 6.30 5.48
N TYR A 87 -26.20 7.43 5.38
CA TYR A 87 -25.67 8.65 4.77
C TYR A 87 -24.32 9.07 5.34
N ASP A 88 -24.18 9.15 6.67
CA ASP A 88 -22.95 9.62 7.31
C ASP A 88 -21.78 8.66 7.04
N ALA A 89 -22.03 7.34 7.10
CA ALA A 89 -21.05 6.31 6.75
C ALA A 89 -20.65 6.35 5.27
N LEU A 90 -21.62 6.56 4.37
CA LEU A 90 -21.36 6.72 2.94
C LEU A 90 -20.56 7.99 2.64
N ALA A 91 -20.87 9.10 3.32
CA ALA A 91 -20.15 10.36 3.14
C ALA A 91 -18.66 10.19 3.50
N GLU A 92 -18.36 9.60 4.65
CA GLU A 92 -17.00 9.31 5.10
C GLU A 92 -16.26 8.35 4.15
N VAL A 93 -16.88 7.21 3.85
CA VAL A 93 -16.31 6.20 2.96
C VAL A 93 -16.09 6.75 1.56
N SER A 94 -17.00 7.57 1.03
CA SER A 94 -16.85 8.17 -0.31
C SER A 94 -15.63 9.08 -0.43
N ALA A 95 -15.30 9.84 0.61
CA ALA A 95 -14.10 10.68 0.61
C ALA A 95 -12.82 9.83 0.60
N SER A 96 -12.78 8.77 1.39
CA SER A 96 -11.68 7.79 1.41
C SER A 96 -11.54 7.09 0.06
N MET A 97 -12.65 6.62 -0.51
CA MET A 97 -12.67 5.93 -1.81
C MET A 97 -12.17 6.82 -2.94
N ARG A 98 -12.56 8.10 -2.96
CA ARG A 98 -12.08 9.06 -3.95
C ARG A 98 -10.58 9.31 -3.85
N LYS A 99 -10.06 9.49 -2.63
CA LYS A 99 -8.62 9.61 -2.41
C LYS A 99 -7.88 8.37 -2.91
N GLU A 100 -8.39 7.19 -2.55
CA GLU A 100 -7.81 5.90 -2.95
C GLU A 100 -7.81 5.71 -4.47
N TYR A 101 -8.88 6.12 -5.16
CA TYR A 101 -8.95 6.12 -6.62
C TYR A 101 -7.86 7.01 -7.24
N LEU A 102 -7.67 8.23 -6.72
CA LEU A 102 -6.65 9.15 -7.24
C LEU A 102 -5.23 8.60 -7.04
N LEU A 103 -4.95 7.98 -5.88
CA LEU A 103 -3.67 7.31 -5.63
C LEU A 103 -3.43 6.17 -6.61
N ASP A 104 -4.48 5.39 -6.88
CA ASP A 104 -4.40 4.28 -7.82
C ASP A 104 -4.14 4.74 -9.26
N VAL A 105 -4.84 5.78 -9.72
CA VAL A 105 -4.63 6.39 -11.04
C VAL A 105 -3.21 6.95 -11.15
N ALA A 106 -2.72 7.65 -10.12
CA ALA A 106 -1.36 8.19 -10.11
C ALA A 106 -0.30 7.08 -10.18
N ALA A 107 -0.48 6.00 -9.44
CA ALA A 107 0.41 4.85 -9.50
C ALA A 107 0.31 4.12 -10.85
N HIS A 108 -0.88 4.03 -11.44
CA HIS A 108 -1.08 3.47 -12.77
C HIS A 108 -0.30 4.25 -13.84
N ASP A 109 -0.49 5.56 -13.90
CA ASP A 109 0.23 6.44 -14.82
C ASP A 109 1.75 6.37 -14.61
N GLY A 110 2.16 6.31 -13.33
CA GLY A 110 3.56 6.11 -12.94
C GLY A 110 4.15 4.81 -13.48
N ILE A 111 3.46 3.67 -13.31
CA ILE A 111 3.96 2.38 -13.80
C ILE A 111 3.98 2.33 -15.33
N VAL A 112 3.01 2.93 -16.02
CA VAL A 112 2.98 3.02 -17.48
C VAL A 112 4.23 3.73 -18.00
N SER A 113 4.59 4.87 -17.42
CA SER A 113 5.78 5.63 -17.80
C SER A 113 7.06 4.82 -17.59
N LEU A 114 7.22 4.23 -16.40
CA LEU A 114 8.38 3.41 -16.07
C LEU A 114 8.49 2.16 -16.96
N ALA A 115 7.36 1.51 -17.25
CA ALA A 115 7.29 0.34 -18.12
C ALA A 115 7.70 0.67 -19.56
N GLN A 116 7.21 1.79 -20.10
CA GLN A 116 7.59 2.26 -21.43
C GLN A 116 9.10 2.52 -21.53
N GLN A 117 9.69 3.19 -20.52
CA GLN A 117 11.13 3.44 -20.49
C GLN A 117 11.92 2.12 -20.42
N ALA A 118 11.56 1.23 -19.49
CA ALA A 118 12.26 -0.04 -19.28
C ALA A 118 12.12 -1.01 -20.46
N ALA A 119 11.00 -0.98 -21.18
CA ALA A 119 10.76 -1.82 -22.34
C ALA A 119 11.47 -1.31 -23.60
N ARG A 120 11.67 0.00 -23.76
CA ARG A 120 12.46 0.56 -24.88
C ARG A 120 13.91 0.07 -24.90
N GLU A 121 14.49 -0.16 -23.73
CA GLU A 121 15.84 -0.74 -23.60
C GLU A 121 15.91 -2.23 -23.98
N ARG A 122 14.75 -2.92 -24.06
CA ARG A 122 14.62 -4.37 -24.25
C ARG A 122 13.96 -4.76 -25.58
N GLN A 123 13.54 -3.81 -26.40
CA GLN A 123 12.97 -4.05 -27.72
C GLN A 123 14.02 -3.91 -28.82
N ASP A 124 13.86 -4.67 -29.91
CA ASP A 124 14.81 -4.66 -31.02
C ASP A 124 14.66 -3.40 -31.92
N THR A 125 13.57 -2.66 -31.72
CA THR A 125 13.16 -1.51 -32.55
C THR A 125 12.95 -0.27 -31.66
N ALA A 126 14.00 0.53 -31.48
CA ALA A 126 13.98 1.69 -30.58
C ALA A 126 12.94 2.77 -30.93
N GLU A 127 12.52 2.87 -32.19
CA GLU A 127 11.61 3.91 -32.70
C GLU A 127 10.12 3.61 -32.49
N VAL A 128 9.76 2.38 -32.13
CA VAL A 128 8.36 1.96 -31.95
C VAL A 128 8.01 1.97 -30.46
N GLN A 129 6.79 2.41 -30.11
CA GLN A 129 6.37 2.36 -28.71
C GLN A 129 6.08 0.91 -28.26
N PRO A 130 6.54 0.52 -27.05
CA PRO A 130 6.15 -0.75 -26.44
C PRO A 130 4.63 -0.89 -26.34
N ARG A 131 4.13 -2.11 -26.51
CA ARG A 131 2.70 -2.42 -26.37
C ARG A 131 2.42 -2.78 -24.92
N LEU A 132 1.68 -1.93 -24.24
CA LEU A 132 1.22 -2.18 -22.87
C LEU A 132 -0.19 -2.79 -22.92
N SER A 133 -0.45 -3.75 -22.04
CA SER A 133 -1.73 -4.42 -21.90
C SER A 133 -2.06 -4.63 -20.42
N GLU A 134 -3.32 -4.48 -20.06
CA GLU A 134 -3.86 -4.87 -18.76
C GLU A 134 -4.71 -6.14 -18.86
N PHE A 135 -4.81 -6.71 -20.06
CA PHE A 135 -5.59 -7.91 -20.27
C PHE A 135 -4.85 -9.13 -19.72
N HIS A 136 -5.51 -9.85 -18.81
CA HIS A 136 -5.03 -11.11 -18.25
C HIS A 136 -5.87 -12.28 -18.79
N PRO A 137 -5.31 -13.11 -19.68
CA PRO A 137 -6.02 -14.30 -20.14
C PRO A 137 -6.23 -15.28 -18.98
N ARG A 138 -7.47 -15.75 -18.83
CA ARG A 138 -7.87 -16.70 -17.79
C ARG A 138 -7.10 -18.01 -17.93
N ASP A 139 -6.57 -18.51 -16.81
CA ASP A 139 -5.87 -19.80 -16.70
C ASP A 139 -4.63 -19.94 -17.63
N GLU A 140 -4.16 -18.84 -18.22
CA GLU A 140 -2.95 -18.80 -19.04
C GLU A 140 -1.80 -18.15 -18.26
N ALA A 141 -0.61 -18.75 -18.36
CA ALA A 141 0.58 -18.25 -17.68
C ALA A 141 1.30 -17.20 -18.52
N LEU A 142 1.23 -15.95 -18.07
CA LEU A 142 2.04 -14.86 -18.58
C LEU A 142 3.45 -15.00 -18.02
N ARG A 143 4.41 -15.30 -18.90
CA ARG A 143 5.80 -15.62 -18.53
C ARG A 143 6.73 -14.50 -18.97
N GLY A 144 7.65 -14.12 -18.10
CA GLY A 144 8.55 -13.03 -18.41
C GLY A 144 9.24 -12.42 -17.22
N GLU A 145 10.08 -11.43 -17.50
CA GLU A 145 10.77 -10.62 -16.50
C GLU A 145 9.87 -9.46 -16.05
N ILE A 146 9.82 -9.18 -14.75
CA ILE A 146 9.28 -7.93 -14.23
C ILE A 146 10.28 -6.80 -14.52
N ILE A 147 9.92 -5.85 -15.36
CA ILE A 147 10.83 -4.79 -15.83
C ILE A 147 10.72 -3.50 -15.02
N SER A 148 9.62 -3.32 -14.29
CA SER A 148 9.41 -2.22 -13.35
C SER A 148 8.34 -2.57 -12.31
N VAL A 149 8.39 -1.93 -11.15
CA VAL A 149 7.43 -2.05 -10.04
C VAL A 149 7.30 -0.70 -9.36
N ASN A 150 6.10 -0.34 -8.91
CA ASN A 150 5.87 0.75 -7.96
C ASN A 150 5.05 0.25 -6.76
N ASP A 151 4.44 1.14 -6.01
CA ASP A 151 3.67 0.84 -4.80
C ASP A 151 2.41 -0.02 -5.06
N ARG A 152 1.83 0.03 -6.27
CA ARG A 152 0.55 -0.64 -6.58
C ARG A 152 0.58 -1.58 -7.78
N TYR A 153 1.58 -1.45 -8.65
CA TYR A 153 1.64 -2.18 -9.90
C TYR A 153 3.03 -2.77 -10.20
N ALA A 154 3.03 -3.87 -10.95
CA ALA A 154 4.19 -4.47 -11.57
C ALA A 154 4.02 -4.55 -13.09
N ALA A 155 5.09 -4.26 -13.83
CA ALA A 155 5.14 -4.37 -15.29
C ALA A 155 5.97 -5.58 -15.69
N GLN A 156 5.37 -6.54 -16.39
CA GLN A 156 6.01 -7.76 -16.88
C GLN A 156 6.26 -7.69 -18.39
N LEU A 157 7.50 -7.86 -18.83
CA LEU A 157 7.82 -8.09 -20.25
C LEU A 157 7.44 -9.53 -20.61
N THR A 158 6.30 -9.72 -21.28
CA THR A 158 5.74 -11.03 -21.63
C THR A 158 6.20 -11.55 -22.99
N GLY A 159 6.90 -10.71 -23.76
CA GLY A 159 7.62 -11.13 -24.95
C GLY A 159 7.90 -9.99 -25.92
N ASN A 160 8.47 -10.34 -27.07
CA ASN A 160 8.70 -9.43 -28.19
C ASN A 160 7.94 -9.92 -29.40
N GLY A 161 7.41 -8.98 -30.20
CA GLY A 161 6.70 -9.32 -31.42
C GLY A 161 7.61 -9.99 -32.42
N ARG A 162 7.23 -11.19 -32.87
CA ARG A 162 8.08 -12.04 -33.74
C ARG A 162 8.46 -11.38 -35.08
N ARG A 163 7.72 -10.37 -35.54
CA ARG A 163 7.95 -9.69 -36.83
C ARG A 163 8.48 -8.28 -36.69
N ASP A 164 8.10 -7.57 -35.64
CA ASP A 164 8.36 -6.15 -35.44
C ASP A 164 9.30 -5.87 -34.25
N GLY A 165 9.68 -6.90 -33.48
CA GLY A 165 10.60 -6.79 -32.34
C GLY A 165 10.07 -5.96 -31.16
N VAL A 166 8.81 -5.52 -31.23
CA VAL A 166 8.19 -4.62 -30.26
C VAL A 166 7.94 -5.35 -28.96
N ALA A 167 8.35 -4.75 -27.84
CA ALA A 167 8.12 -5.31 -26.52
C ALA A 167 6.62 -5.31 -26.18
N PHE A 168 6.13 -6.45 -25.67
CA PHE A 168 4.81 -6.61 -25.06
C PHE A 168 4.96 -6.61 -23.55
N VAL A 169 4.30 -5.66 -22.90
CA VAL A 169 4.35 -5.50 -21.46
C VAL A 169 2.94 -5.69 -20.91
N THR A 170 2.79 -6.58 -19.94
CA THR A 170 1.55 -6.72 -19.18
C THR A 170 1.68 -6.02 -17.83
N LEU A 171 0.69 -5.20 -17.48
CA LEU A 171 0.62 -4.57 -16.16
C LEU A 171 -0.21 -5.44 -15.22
N HIS A 172 0.25 -5.54 -13.97
CA HIS A 172 -0.39 -6.31 -12.91
C HIS A 172 -0.56 -5.44 -11.69
N ARG A 173 -1.74 -5.49 -11.07
CA ARG A 173 -1.92 -4.89 -9.76
C ARG A 173 -1.31 -5.79 -8.70
N LEU A 174 -0.52 -5.23 -7.79
CA LEU A 174 0.17 -5.99 -6.74
C LEU A 174 -0.82 -6.66 -5.78
N ALA A 175 -1.95 -6.00 -5.48
CA ALA A 175 -3.00 -6.55 -4.61
C ALA A 175 -3.65 -7.83 -5.17
N ASP A 176 -3.59 -8.05 -6.49
CA ASP A 176 -4.14 -9.24 -7.13
C ASP A 176 -3.14 -10.41 -7.11
N LEU A 177 -1.86 -10.16 -6.84
CA LEU A 177 -0.81 -11.16 -6.86
C LEU A 177 -0.76 -11.96 -5.55
N SER A 178 -0.61 -13.29 -5.65
CA SER A 178 -0.45 -14.16 -4.48
C SER A 178 0.84 -13.89 -3.69
N GLU A 179 1.84 -13.28 -4.33
CA GLU A 179 3.12 -12.91 -3.73
C GLU A 179 3.63 -11.61 -4.37
N ALA A 180 4.35 -10.80 -3.60
CA ALA A 180 5.03 -9.61 -4.13
C ALA A 180 6.11 -10.02 -5.15
N VAL A 181 6.26 -9.21 -6.20
CA VAL A 181 7.27 -9.38 -7.25
C VAL A 181 8.18 -8.17 -7.33
N LEU A 182 9.42 -8.39 -7.74
CA LEU A 182 10.46 -7.36 -7.81
C LEU A 182 10.94 -7.16 -9.25
N LYS A 183 11.48 -5.98 -9.55
CA LYS A 183 12.15 -5.72 -10.82
C LYS A 183 13.30 -6.73 -11.03
N GLY A 184 13.33 -7.37 -12.19
CA GLY A 184 14.26 -8.43 -12.57
C GLY A 184 13.75 -9.85 -12.29
N ASP A 185 12.65 -10.01 -11.55
CA ASP A 185 12.07 -11.33 -11.30
C ASP A 185 11.59 -11.97 -12.60
N LYS A 186 12.03 -13.20 -12.86
CA LYS A 186 11.47 -14.04 -13.92
C LYS A 186 10.36 -14.90 -13.34
N VAL A 187 9.12 -14.54 -13.67
CA VAL A 187 7.92 -15.12 -13.09
C VAL A 187 6.95 -15.60 -14.16
N SER A 188 6.08 -16.52 -13.76
CA SER A 188 4.84 -16.86 -14.43
C SER A 188 3.67 -16.35 -13.60
N ILE A 189 2.79 -15.54 -14.18
CA ILE A 189 1.60 -15.02 -13.50
C ILE A 189 0.37 -15.60 -14.20
N THR A 190 -0.53 -16.23 -13.44
CA THR A 190 -1.76 -16.85 -13.97
C THR A 190 -2.97 -16.37 -13.18
N TYR A 191 -3.97 -15.82 -13.86
CA TYR A 191 -5.19 -15.29 -13.26
C TYR A 191 -6.32 -16.33 -13.24
N ASP A 192 -6.99 -16.43 -12.10
CA ASP A 192 -8.21 -17.23 -11.95
C ASP A 192 -9.46 -16.47 -12.43
N GLU A 193 -10.61 -17.13 -12.38
CA GLU A 193 -11.90 -16.55 -12.79
C GLU A 193 -12.40 -15.39 -11.93
N LYS A 194 -11.77 -15.16 -10.77
CA LYS A 194 -12.09 -14.09 -9.82
C LYS A 194 -11.10 -12.94 -9.93
N GLY A 195 -10.19 -12.96 -10.90
CA GLY A 195 -9.17 -11.94 -11.09
C GLY A 195 -8.00 -12.04 -10.12
N ARG A 196 -7.85 -13.15 -9.39
CA ARG A 196 -6.71 -13.35 -8.48
C ARG A 196 -5.58 -14.07 -9.20
N ALA A 197 -4.37 -13.59 -9.04
CA ALA A 197 -3.21 -14.10 -9.75
C ALA A 197 -2.34 -14.97 -8.87
N LYS A 198 -1.98 -16.15 -9.37
CA LYS A 198 -0.93 -16.99 -8.79
C LYS A 198 0.41 -16.63 -9.42
N VAL A 199 1.38 -16.26 -8.58
CA VAL A 199 2.77 -16.03 -9.00
C VAL A 199 3.55 -17.34 -8.85
N GLY A 200 4.18 -17.77 -9.94
CA GLY A 200 5.16 -18.86 -9.97
C GLY A 200 6.53 -18.33 -10.35
N GLN A 201 7.58 -18.76 -9.65
CA GLN A 201 8.95 -18.39 -10.01
C GLN A 201 9.42 -19.26 -11.17
N LEU A 202 9.94 -18.64 -12.25
CA LEU A 202 10.47 -19.39 -13.41
C LEU A 202 11.88 -19.92 -13.16
N LEU A 203 12.61 -19.30 -12.23
CA LEU A 203 13.92 -19.73 -11.77
C LEU A 203 13.83 -20.10 -10.30
N THR A 204 14.47 -21.20 -9.94
CA THR A 204 14.80 -21.53 -8.55
C THR A 204 15.66 -20.41 -7.94
N VAL A 205 15.70 -20.33 -6.61
CA VAL A 205 16.54 -19.32 -5.94
C VAL A 205 18.01 -19.50 -6.29
N GLU A 206 18.44 -20.73 -6.52
CA GLU A 206 19.79 -21.08 -6.96
C GLU A 206 20.10 -20.57 -8.37
N GLU A 207 19.18 -20.74 -9.32
CA GLU A 207 19.33 -20.22 -10.68
C GLU A 207 19.27 -18.69 -10.71
N LYS A 208 18.45 -18.06 -9.84
CA LYS A 208 18.45 -16.61 -9.64
C LYS A 208 19.79 -16.11 -9.12
N LEU A 209 20.38 -16.83 -8.15
CA LEU A 209 21.71 -16.49 -7.63
C LEU A 209 22.74 -16.53 -8.77
N ASP A 210 22.81 -17.64 -9.51
CA ASP A 210 23.75 -17.82 -10.63
C ASP A 210 23.63 -16.72 -11.69
N ALA A 211 22.41 -16.40 -12.11
CA ALA A 211 22.14 -15.38 -13.12
C ALA A 211 22.54 -13.96 -12.67
N SER A 212 22.64 -13.75 -11.35
CA SER A 212 22.95 -12.45 -10.74
C SER A 212 24.40 -12.26 -10.31
N LEU A 213 25.25 -13.30 -10.42
CA LEU A 213 26.64 -13.21 -10.01
C LEU A 213 27.38 -12.08 -10.76
N GLY A 214 28.16 -11.29 -10.02
CA GLY A 214 28.89 -10.13 -10.53
C GLY A 214 28.06 -8.84 -10.60
N LYS A 215 26.73 -8.90 -10.44
CA LYS A 215 25.83 -7.75 -10.56
C LYS A 215 25.24 -7.38 -9.20
N SER A 216 25.02 -6.08 -8.99
CA SER A 216 24.19 -5.62 -7.87
C SER A 216 22.73 -5.71 -8.28
N VAL A 217 21.94 -6.50 -7.54
CA VAL A 217 20.50 -6.65 -7.75
C VAL A 217 19.82 -6.34 -6.44
N ASP A 218 18.91 -5.36 -6.46
CA ASP A 218 18.18 -4.86 -5.28
C ASP A 218 19.10 -4.57 -4.09
N GLY A 219 20.20 -3.85 -4.35
CA GLY A 219 21.16 -3.44 -3.31
C GLY A 219 22.07 -4.56 -2.77
N VAL A 220 21.96 -5.80 -3.28
CA VAL A 220 22.80 -6.93 -2.90
C VAL A 220 23.60 -7.43 -4.09
N LYS A 221 24.93 -7.33 -3.99
CA LYS A 221 25.88 -7.85 -4.98
C LYS A 221 26.50 -9.13 -4.46
N VAL A 222 26.57 -10.15 -5.33
CA VAL A 222 27.22 -11.43 -5.00
C VAL A 222 28.26 -11.75 -6.07
N THR A 223 29.48 -12.07 -5.65
CA THR A 223 30.53 -12.61 -6.52
C THR A 223 30.98 -13.97 -6.01
N GLN A 224 31.51 -14.81 -6.89
CA GLN A 224 32.08 -16.10 -6.51
C GLN A 224 33.57 -16.11 -6.90
N GLU A 225 34.44 -16.29 -5.92
CA GLU A 225 35.89 -16.29 -6.12
C GLU A 225 36.57 -17.23 -5.11
N GLY A 226 37.59 -17.98 -5.54
CA GLY A 226 38.37 -18.82 -4.64
C GLY A 226 37.58 -19.89 -3.89
N GLY A 227 36.46 -20.37 -4.45
CA GLY A 227 35.57 -21.33 -3.77
C GLY A 227 34.65 -20.72 -2.71
N GLN A 228 34.52 -19.38 -2.68
CA GLN A 228 33.67 -18.67 -1.74
C GLN A 228 32.69 -17.75 -2.48
N TYR A 229 31.51 -17.57 -1.90
CA TYR A 229 30.63 -16.44 -2.22
C TYR A 229 31.05 -15.23 -1.39
N ARG A 230 31.08 -14.07 -2.03
CA ARG A 230 31.37 -12.76 -1.44
C ARG A 230 30.13 -11.90 -1.66
N ILE A 231 29.51 -11.44 -0.58
CA ILE A 231 28.21 -10.77 -0.57
C ILE A 231 28.39 -9.36 -0.02
N GLU A 232 28.06 -8.37 -0.83
CA GLU A 232 28.26 -6.94 -0.59
C GLU A 232 26.90 -6.21 -0.64
N PHE A 233 26.65 -5.38 0.35
CA PHE A 233 25.44 -4.56 0.48
C PHE A 233 25.69 -3.39 1.45
N ASP A 234 24.93 -2.31 1.29
CA ASP A 234 24.95 -1.20 2.25
C ASP A 234 24.50 -1.69 3.62
N TYR A 235 25.19 -1.27 4.70
CA TYR A 235 24.91 -1.80 6.03
C TYR A 235 23.44 -1.60 6.41
N ASN A 236 22.71 -2.71 6.38
CA ASN A 236 21.38 -2.85 6.95
C ASN A 236 21.43 -4.08 7.87
N PRO A 237 21.17 -3.90 9.16
CA PRO A 237 21.34 -4.99 10.10
C PRO A 237 20.34 -6.13 9.87
N ALA A 238 19.17 -5.88 9.27
CA ALA A 238 18.24 -6.96 8.90
C ALA A 238 18.81 -7.89 7.82
N LEU A 239 19.66 -7.35 6.92
CA LEU A 239 20.35 -8.11 5.89
C LEU A 239 21.52 -8.89 6.49
N ALA A 240 22.28 -8.25 7.40
CA ALA A 240 23.35 -8.91 8.15
C ALA A 240 22.81 -10.11 8.95
N ASP A 241 21.67 -9.95 9.64
CA ASP A 241 21.01 -11.01 10.40
C ASP A 241 20.59 -12.20 9.53
N ARG A 242 20.39 -12.01 8.21
CA ARG A 242 20.01 -13.09 7.28
C ARG A 242 21.21 -13.89 6.82
N ILE A 243 22.33 -13.24 6.50
CA ILE A 243 23.56 -13.94 6.09
C ILE A 243 24.21 -14.64 7.29
N ALA A 244 24.18 -14.01 8.47
CA ALA A 244 24.76 -14.59 9.69
C ALA A 244 24.13 -15.93 10.12
N ARG A 245 22.97 -16.31 9.55
CA ARG A 245 22.32 -17.62 9.77
C ARG A 245 22.93 -18.74 8.93
N ILE A 246 23.78 -18.42 7.95
CA ILE A 246 24.49 -19.42 7.17
C ILE A 246 25.69 -19.87 8.00
N ASP A 247 25.75 -21.16 8.31
CA ASP A 247 26.88 -21.73 9.04
C ASP A 247 28.19 -21.52 8.27
N GLY A 248 29.17 -20.91 8.93
CA GLY A 248 30.45 -20.56 8.32
C GLY A 248 30.48 -19.23 7.55
N ALA A 249 29.39 -18.46 7.56
CA ALA A 249 29.43 -17.08 7.08
C ALA A 249 30.26 -16.19 8.03
N ASP A 250 31.15 -15.40 7.45
CA ASP A 250 32.06 -14.52 8.18
C ASP A 250 32.06 -13.11 7.57
N PHE A 251 32.06 -12.08 8.42
CA PHE A 251 32.12 -10.70 7.97
C PHE A 251 33.55 -10.19 7.92
N LYS A 252 34.08 -9.96 6.71
CA LYS A 252 35.40 -9.38 6.49
C LYS A 252 35.34 -7.86 6.66
N ARG A 253 35.62 -7.39 7.87
CA ARG A 253 35.50 -5.98 8.27
C ARG A 253 36.27 -5.01 7.36
N ASP A 254 37.47 -5.37 6.94
CA ASP A 254 38.34 -4.50 6.12
C ASP A 254 37.77 -4.28 4.71
N GLU A 255 37.09 -5.29 4.18
CA GLU A 255 36.49 -5.28 2.86
C GLU A 255 35.00 -4.91 2.90
N LYS A 256 34.40 -4.88 4.10
CA LYS A 256 32.96 -4.67 4.34
C LYS A 256 32.06 -5.65 3.58
N ILE A 257 32.51 -6.90 3.44
CA ILE A 257 31.77 -7.97 2.77
C ILE A 257 31.52 -9.14 3.70
N TRP A 258 30.46 -9.88 3.43
CA TRP A 258 30.27 -11.21 3.99
C TRP A 258 30.85 -12.25 3.05
N VAL A 259 31.51 -13.27 3.61
CA VAL A 259 32.02 -14.40 2.85
C VAL A 259 31.46 -15.71 3.38
N THR A 260 31.24 -16.68 2.49
CA THR A 260 30.74 -18.01 2.84
C THR A 260 31.20 -19.03 1.80
N ASP A 261 31.27 -20.31 2.19
CA ASP A 261 31.69 -21.39 1.30
C ASP A 261 30.73 -21.59 0.12
N ALA A 262 31.26 -21.82 -1.09
CA ALA A 262 30.45 -22.03 -2.29
C ALA A 262 29.62 -23.33 -2.28
N ASN A 263 30.00 -24.32 -1.46
CA ASN A 263 29.24 -25.56 -1.29
C ASN A 263 27.89 -25.33 -0.60
N LEU A 264 27.70 -24.17 0.04
CA LEU A 264 26.45 -23.77 0.71
C LEU A 264 25.49 -23.02 -0.22
N LYS A 265 25.61 -23.22 -1.54
CA LYS A 265 24.87 -22.49 -2.57
C LYS A 265 23.36 -22.35 -2.30
N SER A 266 22.69 -23.41 -1.87
CA SER A 266 21.24 -23.37 -1.59
C SER A 266 20.90 -22.44 -0.42
N PHE A 267 21.74 -22.40 0.63
CA PHE A 267 21.58 -21.48 1.76
C PHE A 267 21.89 -20.04 1.37
N VAL A 268 22.95 -19.84 0.59
CA VAL A 268 23.31 -18.51 0.05
C VAL A 268 22.21 -17.97 -0.85
N ALA A 269 21.69 -18.79 -1.75
CA ALA A 269 20.62 -18.42 -2.67
C ALA A 269 19.36 -17.96 -1.92
N ARG A 270 18.96 -18.69 -0.88
CA ARG A 270 17.81 -18.31 -0.02
C ARG A 270 18.09 -17.01 0.73
N ALA A 271 19.23 -16.90 1.41
CA ALA A 271 19.57 -15.71 2.18
C ALA A 271 19.63 -14.46 1.28
N VAL A 272 20.28 -14.54 0.12
CA VAL A 272 20.38 -13.44 -0.84
C VAL A 272 19.01 -13.06 -1.38
N ASN A 273 18.16 -14.04 -1.72
CA ASN A 273 16.79 -13.76 -2.16
C ASN A 273 15.98 -13.05 -1.06
N ASP A 274 16.10 -13.50 0.19
CA ASP A 274 15.40 -12.89 1.33
C ASP A 274 15.94 -11.49 1.66
N MET A 275 17.25 -11.27 1.48
CA MET A 275 17.86 -9.94 1.62
C MET A 275 17.36 -8.97 0.56
N ARG A 276 17.29 -9.39 -0.71
CA ARG A 276 16.79 -8.55 -1.81
C ARG A 276 15.34 -8.15 -1.58
N LYS A 277 14.50 -9.10 -1.15
CA LYS A 277 13.13 -8.82 -0.71
C LYS A 277 13.09 -7.80 0.45
N GLU A 278 13.97 -7.95 1.43
CA GLU A 278 14.07 -7.00 2.54
C GLU A 278 14.50 -5.61 2.08
N VAL A 279 15.44 -5.49 1.14
CA VAL A 279 15.88 -4.19 0.61
C VAL A 279 14.73 -3.46 -0.07
N VAL A 280 13.95 -4.16 -0.88
CA VAL A 280 12.81 -3.53 -1.58
C VAL A 280 11.73 -3.11 -0.59
N ALA A 281 11.38 -3.97 0.36
CA ALA A 281 10.41 -3.63 1.40
C ALA A 281 10.89 -2.47 2.29
N ASP A 282 12.19 -2.44 2.62
CA ASP A 282 12.81 -1.33 3.36
C ASP A 282 12.74 -0.01 2.60
N ARG A 283 12.99 -0.04 1.29
CA ARG A 283 12.89 1.14 0.44
C ARG A 283 11.45 1.64 0.34
N ALA A 284 10.48 0.75 0.11
CA ALA A 284 9.07 1.11 0.03
C ALA A 284 8.57 1.77 1.32
N ASP A 285 8.86 1.17 2.48
CA ASP A 285 8.49 1.73 3.78
C ASP A 285 9.18 3.06 4.06
N ARG A 286 10.43 3.21 3.61
CA ARG A 286 11.15 4.48 3.74
C ARG A 286 10.52 5.56 2.85
N ASP A 287 10.23 5.25 1.60
CA ASP A 287 9.66 6.20 0.64
C ASP A 287 8.26 6.65 1.10
N GLN A 288 7.44 5.75 1.64
CA GLN A 288 6.17 6.10 2.30
C GLN A 288 6.36 7.12 3.43
N MET A 289 7.37 6.94 4.30
CA MET A 289 7.65 7.90 5.36
C MET A 289 8.15 9.25 4.82
N MET A 290 8.89 9.23 3.71
CA MET A 290 9.33 10.47 3.04
C MET A 290 8.16 11.23 2.43
N GLU A 291 7.19 10.53 1.85
CA GLU A 291 5.96 11.12 1.31
C GLU A 291 5.14 11.79 2.43
N VAL A 292 4.93 11.09 3.55
CA VAL A 292 4.26 11.69 4.73
C VAL A 292 5.02 12.93 5.24
N ALA A 293 6.35 12.90 5.24
CA ALA A 293 7.14 14.08 5.62
C ALA A 293 6.89 15.26 4.67
N ALA A 294 6.82 15.00 3.35
CA ALA A 294 6.63 16.03 2.33
C ALA A 294 5.20 16.59 2.30
N GLU A 295 4.19 15.79 2.67
CA GLU A 295 2.81 16.26 2.83
C GLU A 295 2.65 17.21 4.03
N LEU A 296 3.38 16.93 5.12
CA LEU A 296 3.21 17.65 6.40
C LEU A 296 4.17 18.83 6.57
N ILE A 297 5.31 18.84 5.89
CA ILE A 297 6.38 19.82 6.06
C ILE A 297 6.85 20.27 4.68
N ASP A 298 6.87 21.58 4.46
CA ASP A 298 7.45 22.15 3.23
C ASP A 298 8.97 21.87 3.19
N SER A 299 9.40 21.14 2.15
CA SER A 299 10.80 20.82 1.87
C SER A 299 11.54 20.14 3.04
N PRO A 300 11.10 18.94 3.48
CA PRO A 300 11.64 18.29 4.67
C PRO A 300 13.09 17.82 4.46
N LYS A 301 13.93 18.06 5.46
CA LYS A 301 15.28 17.51 5.58
C LYS A 301 15.25 16.25 6.43
N THR A 302 15.15 15.11 5.76
CA THR A 302 15.11 13.82 6.44
C THR A 302 16.51 13.27 6.67
N HIS A 303 16.74 12.76 7.88
CA HIS A 303 17.97 12.10 8.27
C HIS A 303 17.67 10.82 9.03
N ASP A 304 18.48 9.78 8.82
CA ASP A 304 18.42 8.58 9.65
C ASP A 304 18.89 8.87 11.08
N ALA A 305 18.22 8.27 12.06
CA ALA A 305 18.60 8.37 13.45
C ALA A 305 19.98 7.74 13.67
N PHE A 306 20.90 8.51 14.25
CA PHE A 306 22.19 8.02 14.68
C PHE A 306 22.05 7.37 16.06
N THR A 307 22.32 6.07 16.12
CA THR A 307 21.96 5.19 17.24
C THR A 307 23.03 5.08 18.33
N ALA A 308 24.01 5.98 18.34
CA ALA A 308 25.06 5.99 19.35
C ALA A 308 24.51 6.38 20.74
N ASP A 309 25.13 5.81 21.77
CA ASP A 309 24.72 5.98 23.16
C ASP A 309 24.65 7.45 23.57
N GLY A 310 23.53 7.83 24.20
CA GLY A 310 23.31 9.17 24.74
C GLY A 310 22.80 10.21 23.73
N LYS A 311 22.73 9.88 22.43
CA LYS A 311 22.08 10.76 21.45
C LYS A 311 20.57 10.64 21.56
N GLY A 312 19.89 11.79 21.53
CA GLY A 312 18.44 11.86 21.63
C GLY A 312 17.84 12.87 20.67
N TYR A 313 16.63 12.58 20.24
CA TYR A 313 15.80 13.33 19.32
C TYR A 313 14.50 13.68 20.05
N SER A 314 14.00 14.90 19.90
CA SER A 314 12.82 15.37 20.63
C SER A 314 11.86 16.05 19.68
N GLY A 315 10.59 15.76 19.82
CA GLY A 315 9.52 16.37 19.04
C GLY A 315 8.41 15.37 18.72
N ARG A 316 7.55 15.77 17.79
CA ARG A 316 6.31 15.05 17.50
C ARG A 316 6.55 13.87 16.57
N VAL A 317 6.02 12.71 16.92
CA VAL A 317 5.96 11.56 15.99
C VAL A 317 4.91 11.87 14.93
N LEU A 318 5.30 11.90 13.67
CA LEU A 318 4.42 12.20 12.55
C LEU A 318 3.70 10.95 12.06
N ALA A 319 4.45 9.86 11.87
CA ALA A 319 3.94 8.60 11.36
C ALA A 319 4.81 7.42 11.78
N ILE A 320 4.24 6.24 11.65
CA ILE A 320 4.86 4.97 11.99
C ILE A 320 4.42 3.96 10.93
N ASN A 321 5.35 3.14 10.47
CA ASN A 321 5.05 1.92 9.74
C ASN A 321 5.88 0.75 10.30
N ASP A 322 5.85 -0.39 9.61
CA ASP A 322 6.47 -1.63 10.05
C ASP A 322 7.98 -1.50 10.32
N ARG A 323 8.67 -0.61 9.59
CA ARG A 323 10.13 -0.47 9.66
C ARG A 323 10.61 0.83 10.28
N TYR A 324 9.77 1.87 10.31
CA TYR A 324 10.20 3.21 10.67
C TYR A 324 9.23 3.96 11.57
N VAL A 325 9.81 4.81 12.41
CA VAL A 325 9.13 5.86 13.17
C VAL A 325 9.66 7.20 12.66
N LEU A 326 8.77 8.05 12.16
CA LEU A 326 9.10 9.36 11.63
C LEU A 326 8.86 10.43 12.70
N GLN A 327 9.91 11.13 13.12
CA GLN A 327 9.83 12.17 14.14
C GLN A 327 10.19 13.55 13.57
N HIS A 328 9.33 14.53 13.78
CA HIS A 328 9.62 15.95 13.54
C HIS A 328 10.49 16.49 14.69
N SER A 329 11.74 16.83 14.42
CA SER A 329 12.74 17.19 15.43
C SER A 329 13.22 18.66 15.36
N GLY A 330 12.68 19.45 14.43
CA GLY A 330 12.99 20.87 14.25
C GLY A 330 12.21 21.44 13.07
N LYS A 331 12.33 22.74 12.76
CA LYS A 331 11.46 23.44 11.79
C LYS A 331 11.21 22.66 10.48
N ASP A 332 12.29 22.29 9.81
CA ASP A 332 12.33 21.53 8.55
C ASP A 332 13.00 20.15 8.72
N HIS A 333 13.35 19.77 9.95
CA HIS A 333 14.12 18.55 10.21
C HIS A 333 13.22 17.39 10.63
N VAL A 334 13.38 16.27 9.94
CA VAL A 334 12.68 15.03 10.22
C VAL A 334 13.70 13.92 10.45
N THR A 335 13.50 13.14 11.50
CA THR A 335 14.37 12.04 11.88
C THR A 335 13.64 10.72 11.66
N LEU A 336 14.28 9.83 10.92
CA LEU A 336 13.76 8.50 10.62
C LEU A 336 14.43 7.49 11.56
N HIS A 337 13.64 6.88 12.45
CA HIS A 337 14.12 5.89 13.40
C HIS A 337 13.72 4.49 12.94
N ARG A 338 14.58 3.49 13.14
CA ARG A 338 14.24 2.08 12.86
C ARG A 338 13.28 1.55 13.92
N ALA A 339 12.08 1.11 13.54
CA ALA A 339 11.05 0.57 14.44
C ALA A 339 11.55 -0.61 15.28
N ARG A 340 12.36 -1.50 14.69
CA ARG A 340 12.99 -2.64 15.38
C ARG A 340 13.96 -2.26 16.53
N SER A 341 14.37 -1.00 16.61
CA SER A 341 15.20 -0.52 17.73
C SER A 341 14.39 -0.27 18.99
N PHE A 342 13.07 -0.14 18.89
CA PHE A 342 12.17 0.14 20.01
C PHE A 342 11.73 -1.16 20.68
N GLU A 343 11.58 -1.12 22.00
CA GLU A 343 10.88 -2.16 22.75
C GLU A 343 9.36 -1.94 22.68
N GLU A 344 8.96 -0.68 22.81
CA GLU A 344 7.58 -0.21 22.62
C GLU A 344 7.60 0.99 21.68
N LEU A 345 6.75 0.95 20.65
CA LEU A 345 6.64 2.04 19.67
C LEU A 345 5.87 3.21 20.29
N PRO A 346 6.27 4.47 20.03
CA PRO A 346 5.44 5.62 20.37
C PRO A 346 4.15 5.62 19.55
N ALA A 347 3.18 6.48 19.88
CA ALA A 347 1.99 6.68 19.07
C ALA A 347 2.18 7.80 18.03
N ALA A 348 1.53 7.68 16.87
CA ALA A 348 1.46 8.78 15.91
C ALA A 348 0.79 10.00 16.58
N GLY A 349 1.40 11.18 16.41
CA GLY A 349 1.00 12.42 17.05
C GLY A 349 1.59 12.67 18.44
N GLN A 350 2.23 11.69 19.08
CA GLN A 350 2.82 11.81 20.42
C GLN A 350 4.06 12.71 20.40
N ASN A 351 4.19 13.59 21.39
CA ASN A 351 5.43 14.34 21.65
C ASN A 351 6.37 13.49 22.52
N ALA A 352 7.44 13.01 21.92
CA ALA A 352 8.36 12.06 22.56
C ALA A 352 9.81 12.55 22.51
N ARG A 353 10.61 12.12 23.49
CA ARG A 353 12.07 12.13 23.39
C ARG A 353 12.55 10.71 23.14
N ILE A 354 13.12 10.47 21.97
CA ILE A 354 13.67 9.18 21.55
C ILE A 354 15.19 9.23 21.73
N SER A 355 15.74 8.39 22.60
CA SER A 355 17.18 8.30 22.85
C SER A 355 17.70 6.88 22.69
N TYR A 356 19.00 6.72 22.41
CA TYR A 356 19.59 5.40 22.21
C TYR A 356 20.53 4.99 23.34
N LYS A 357 20.42 3.72 23.74
CA LYS A 357 21.35 3.02 24.64
C LYS A 357 21.59 1.62 24.11
N GLN A 358 22.85 1.30 23.81
CA GLN A 358 23.27 0.04 23.19
C GLN A 358 22.47 -0.28 21.91
N GLY A 359 22.20 0.76 21.09
CA GLY A 359 21.43 0.64 19.86
C GLY A 359 19.91 0.41 20.03
N LYS A 360 19.43 0.33 21.28
CA LYS A 360 18.00 0.27 21.60
C LYS A 360 17.44 1.66 21.86
N ALA A 361 16.27 1.93 21.28
CA ALA A 361 15.55 3.18 21.44
C ALA A 361 14.75 3.16 22.74
N GLN A 362 14.89 4.23 23.52
CA GLN A 362 14.13 4.50 24.73
C GLN A 362 13.26 5.73 24.48
N VAL A 363 11.96 5.59 24.74
CA VAL A 363 10.94 6.63 24.57
C VAL A 363 10.61 7.20 25.93
N ASN A 364 10.81 8.51 26.09
CA ASN A 364 10.35 9.25 27.27
C ASN A 364 9.27 10.25 26.84
N GLU A 365 8.13 10.23 27.52
CA GLU A 365 7.08 11.23 27.30
C GLU A 365 7.57 12.61 27.74
N GLN A 366 7.35 13.60 26.87
CA GLN A 366 7.56 14.98 27.25
C GLN A 366 6.24 15.53 27.79
N SER A 367 6.00 15.37 29.09
CA SER A 367 4.88 16.02 29.75
C SER A 367 4.98 17.54 29.60
N HIS A 368 3.91 18.16 29.10
CA HIS A 368 3.78 19.62 28.92
C HIS A 368 3.77 20.34 30.29
N GLU A 369 4.94 20.50 30.93
CA GLU A 369 5.06 21.30 32.16
C GLU A 369 5.46 22.77 31.90
N ARG A 370 5.76 23.13 30.65
CA ARG A 370 6.26 24.49 30.33
C ARG A 370 5.21 25.58 30.15
N GLU A 371 3.91 25.26 30.12
CA GLU A 371 2.86 26.28 29.99
C GLU A 371 2.28 26.78 31.32
N ARG A 372 2.50 26.09 32.45
CA ARG A 372 2.03 26.58 33.78
C ARG A 372 2.95 27.60 34.44
N ASN A 373 4.25 27.61 34.11
CA ASN A 373 5.21 28.51 34.78
C ASN A 373 5.40 29.87 34.10
N GLN A 374 4.73 30.15 32.97
CA GLN A 374 4.70 31.50 32.38
C GLN A 374 3.43 32.30 32.75
N GLY A 375 2.47 31.68 33.46
CA GLY A 375 1.24 32.34 33.92
C GLY A 375 1.29 32.94 35.33
N VAL A 376 2.40 32.77 36.06
CA VAL A 376 2.57 33.26 37.45
C VAL A 376 3.66 34.35 37.56
N ALA A 377 4.19 34.81 36.42
CA ALA A 377 5.07 35.98 36.36
C ALA A 377 4.43 37.07 35.48
N ARG A 378 3.32 37.63 35.94
CA ARG A 378 2.87 38.98 35.57
C ARG A 378 2.39 39.71 36.80
#